data_AF-F9Q7V7-F1
#
_entry.id   AF-F9Q7V7-F1
#
_cell.length_a   1.000
_cell.length_b   1.000
_cell.length_c   1.000
_cell.angle_alpha   90.00
_cell.angle_beta   90.00
_cell.angle_gamma   90.00
#
_symmetry.space_group_name_H-M   'P 1'
#
loop_
_entity.id
_entity.type
_entity.pdbx_description
1 polymer ?
#
loop_
_entity_poly.entity_id
_entity_poly.type
_entity_poly.pdbx_seq_one_letter_code
_entity_poly.pdbx_strand_id
1 'polypeptide(L)' 'MEKNNWKASTGKPVKNKDLWQLLEQAIARHHIEWRWVKGHSGHRENEICDELAKKGAENPTLEDIGYLAE' A
#
# COMPACT_ATOMS: atom_id res chain seq x y z
N MET A 1 6.87 6.68 -12.17
CA MET A 1 8.16 6.38 -11.50
C MET A 1 8.84 5.27 -12.28
N GLU A 2 9.75 5.57 -13.21
CA GLU A 2 10.36 4.51 -14.04
C GLU A 2 11.79 4.85 -14.46
N LYS A 3 12.69 5.10 -13.50
CA LYS A 3 14.13 5.19 -13.84
C LYS A 3 14.86 3.84 -13.79
N ASN A 4 14.34 2.84 -13.06
CA ASN A 4 15.05 1.57 -12.80
C ASN A 4 14.24 0.29 -13.10
N ASN A 5 13.18 0.33 -13.92
CA ASN A 5 12.39 -0.86 -14.30
C ASN A 5 11.93 -1.74 -13.10
N TRP A 6 11.60 -1.14 -11.95
CA TRP A 6 11.19 -1.84 -10.73
C TRP A 6 12.21 -2.87 -10.21
N LYS A 7 13.50 -2.59 -10.41
CA LYS A 7 14.60 -3.37 -9.86
C LYS A 7 15.25 -2.61 -8.72
N ALA A 8 15.49 -3.31 -7.61
CA ALA A 8 16.36 -2.84 -6.55
C ALA A 8 17.82 -2.81 -7.04
N SER A 9 18.68 -2.08 -6.33
CA SER A 9 20.13 -2.03 -6.60
C SER A 9 20.82 -3.41 -6.57
N THR A 10 20.20 -4.39 -5.91
CA THR A 10 20.64 -5.80 -5.85
C THR A 10 20.22 -6.64 -7.07
N GLY A 11 19.51 -6.05 -8.04
CA GLY A 11 18.98 -6.73 -9.23
C GLY A 11 17.69 -7.52 -8.99
N LYS A 12 17.28 -7.72 -7.72
CA LYS A 12 15.99 -8.31 -7.36
C LYS A 12 14.84 -7.33 -7.64
N PRO A 13 13.60 -7.82 -7.86
CA PRO A 13 12.42 -6.97 -7.88
C PRO A 13 12.31 -6.15 -6.58
N VAL A 14 11.77 -4.94 -6.68
CA VAL A 14 11.40 -4.15 -5.49
C VAL A 14 10.33 -4.90 -4.70
N LYS A 15 10.41 -4.85 -3.36
CA LYS A 15 9.40 -5.45 -2.47
C LYS A 15 8.00 -4.87 -2.78
N ASN A 16 6.98 -5.73 -2.81
CA ASN A 16 5.59 -5.38 -3.11
C ASN A 16 5.41 -4.67 -4.47
N LYS A 17 6.23 -5.05 -5.46
CA LYS A 17 6.19 -4.46 -6.81
C LYS A 17 4.78 -4.49 -7.41
N ASP A 18 4.09 -5.60 -7.25
CA ASP A 18 2.71 -5.82 -7.68
C ASP A 18 1.76 -4.74 -7.13
N LEU A 19 1.78 -4.48 -5.82
CA LEU A 19 0.96 -3.46 -5.19
C LEU A 19 1.34 -2.04 -5.66
N TRP A 20 2.64 -1.77 -5.82
CA TRP A 20 3.09 -0.46 -6.29
C TRP A 20 2.70 -0.17 -7.74
N GLN A 21 2.73 -1.17 -8.62
CA GLN A 21 2.28 -1.03 -9.99
C GLN A 21 0.77 -0.76 -10.07
N LEU A 22 -0.03 -1.43 -9.22
CA LEU A 22 -1.46 -1.16 -9.11
C LEU A 22 -1.73 0.26 -8.59
N LEU A 23 -0.98 0.71 -7.58
CA LEU A 23 -1.10 2.07 -7.06
C LEU A 23 -0.74 3.10 -8.13
N GLU A 24 0.36 2.93 -8.86
CA GLU A 24 0.77 3.85 -9.94
C GLU A 24 -0.33 4.02 -10.99
N GLN A 25 -0.94 2.92 -11.43
CA GLN A 25 -2.06 2.95 -12.38
C GLN A 25 -3.28 3.68 -11.80
N ALA A 26 -3.57 3.46 -10.52
CA ALA A 26 -4.69 4.11 -9.86
C ALA A 26 -4.48 5.63 -9.74
N ILE A 27 -3.30 6.07 -9.31
CA ILE A 27 -3.00 7.48 -9.06
C ILE A 27 -2.82 8.30 -10.33
N ALA A 28 -2.37 7.67 -11.43
CA ALA A 28 -2.16 8.36 -12.71
C ALA A 28 -3.44 9.01 -13.28
N ARG A 29 -4.62 8.57 -12.83
CA ARG A 29 -5.93 9.05 -13.29
C ARG A 29 -6.45 10.25 -12.49
N HIS A 30 -5.79 10.64 -11.41
CA HIS A 30 -6.29 11.64 -10.46
C HIS A 30 -5.21 12.66 -10.09
N HIS A 31 -5.63 13.88 -9.75
CA HIS A 31 -4.76 14.84 -9.10
C HIS A 31 -4.84 14.63 -7.58
N ILE A 32 -3.79 14.06 -6.99
CA ILE A 32 -3.79 13.63 -5.59
C ILE A 32 -2.90 14.55 -4.75
N GLU A 33 -3.46 15.10 -3.67
CA GLU A 33 -2.71 15.78 -2.62
C GLU A 33 -2.47 14.80 -1.46
N TRP A 34 -1.22 14.41 -1.24
CA TRP A 34 -0.86 13.49 -0.15
C TRP A 34 -0.68 14.26 1.16
N ARG A 35 -1.40 13.83 2.21
CA ARG A 35 -1.28 14.38 3.56
C ARG A 35 -0.82 13.31 4.54
N TRP A 36 0.40 13.45 5.01
CA TRP A 36 0.98 12.57 6.02
C TRP A 36 0.55 13.04 7.41
N VAL A 37 -0.19 12.19 8.12
CA VAL A 37 -0.61 12.48 9.50
C VAL A 37 0.36 11.87 10.51
N LYS A 38 0.55 12.54 11.65
CA LYS A 38 1.39 12.04 12.74
C LYS A 38 0.56 11.12 13.65
N GLY A 39 0.65 9.81 13.43
CA GLY A 39 0.00 8.80 14.27
C GLY A 39 -1.52 8.73 14.10
N HIS A 40 -2.13 7.73 14.74
CA HIS A 40 -3.55 7.37 14.55
C HIS A 40 -4.52 8.24 15.35
N SER A 41 -4.06 9.33 15.96
CA SER A 41 -4.87 10.10 16.90
C SER A 41 -5.12 11.51 16.37
N GLY A 42 -6.40 11.86 16.24
CA GLY A 42 -6.85 13.22 15.92
C GLY A 42 -7.56 13.37 14.58
N HIS A 43 -7.68 12.31 13.79
CA HIS A 43 -8.54 12.26 12.60
C HIS A 43 -9.49 11.08 12.72
N ARG A 44 -10.77 11.36 13.00
CA ARG A 44 -11.82 10.36 13.18
C ARG A 44 -11.88 9.38 12.01
N GLU A 45 -11.66 9.86 10.79
CA GLU A 45 -11.66 9.04 9.58
C GLU A 45 -10.52 8.02 9.59
N ASN A 46 -9.33 8.41 10.05
CA ASN A 46 -8.18 7.51 10.15
C ASN A 46 -8.36 6.48 11.27
N GLU A 47 -8.99 6.87 12.38
CA GLU A 47 -9.36 5.95 13.47
C GLU A 47 -10.34 4.88 12.98
N ILE A 48 -11.34 5.27 12.18
CA ILE A 48 -12.27 4.32 11.53
C ILE A 48 -11.53 3.38 10.58
N CYS A 49 -10.60 3.90 9.77
CA CYS A 49 -9.78 3.05 8.89
C CYS A 49 -8.93 2.04 9.68
N ASP A 50 -8.36 2.42 10.82
CA ASP A 50 -7.61 1.51 11.71
C ASP A 50 -8.51 0.42 12.30
N GLU A 51 -9.70 0.78 12.79
CA GLU A 51 -10.68 -0.20 13.29
C GLU A 51 -11.13 -1.18 12.21
N LEU A 52 -11.40 -0.70 10.99
CA LEU A 52 -11.79 -1.55 9.87
C LEU A 52 -10.66 -2.49 9.44
N ALA A 53 -9.42 -2.00 9.42
CA ALA A 53 -8.25 -2.83 9.12
C ALA A 53 -8.09 -3.95 10.16
N LYS A 54 -8.26 -3.65 11.46
CA LYS A 54 -8.24 -4.65 12.54
C LYS A 54 -9.34 -5.71 12.37
N LYS A 55 -10.58 -5.29 12.13
CA LYS A 55 -11.70 -6.22 11.88
C LYS A 55 -11.44 -7.12 10.67
N GLY A 56 -10.84 -6.58 9.61
CA GLY A 56 -10.45 -7.36 8.43
C GLY A 56 -9.38 -8.41 8.75
N ALA A 57 -8.42 -8.07 9.62
CA ALA A 57 -7.37 -8.99 10.06
C ALA A 57 -7.90 -10.08 11.02
N GLU A 58 -8.90 -9.78 11.84
CA GLU A 58 -9.54 -10.75 12.76
C GLU A 58 -10.35 -11.83 12.02
N ASN A 59 -10.89 -11.51 10.84
CA ASN A 59 -11.68 -12.44 10.03
C ASN A 59 -11.27 -12.40 8.54
N PRO A 60 -10.08 -12.94 8.19
CA PRO A 60 -9.58 -12.92 6.83
C PRO A 60 -10.40 -13.84 5.93
N THR A 61 -10.81 -13.33 4.78
CA THR A 61 -11.60 -14.07 3.77
C THR A 61 -10.90 -14.15 2.42
N LEU A 62 -9.79 -13.44 2.26
CA LEU A 62 -9.03 -13.32 1.03
C LEU A 62 -7.59 -13.74 1.27
N GLU A 63 -6.99 -14.37 0.26
CA GLU A 63 -5.57 -14.72 0.24
C GLU A 63 -4.77 -13.63 -0.47
N ASP A 64 -3.65 -13.21 0.12
CA ASP A 64 -2.70 -12.33 -0.54
C ASP A 64 -1.77 -13.16 -1.44
N ILE A 65 -2.21 -13.39 -2.68
CA ILE A 65 -1.50 -14.17 -3.70
C ILE A 65 -0.14 -13.52 -4.07
N GLY A 66 -0.05 -12.19 -3.96
CA GLY A 66 1.17 -11.43 -4.27
C GLY A 66 2.22 -11.46 -3.16
N TYR A 67 1.86 -11.95 -1.97
CA TYR A 67 2.75 -11.99 -0.83
C TYR A 67 3.94 -12.92 -1.05
N LEU A 68 5.13 -12.35 -0.98
CA LEU A 68 6.39 -13.09 -0.97
C LEU A 68 7.02 -12.95 0.41
N ALA A 69 7.12 -14.07 1.14
CA ALA A 69 7.93 -14.12 2.36
C ALA A 69 9.41 -13.88 1.97
N GLU A 70 10.04 -12.93 2.65
CA GLU A 70 11.46 -12.59 2.45
C GLU A 70 12.41 -13.70 2.90
#